data_AF-A0A8T7BQ95-F1
#
_entry.id   AF-A0A8T7BQ95-F1
#
_cell.length_a   1.000
_cell.length_b   1.000
_cell.length_c   1.000
_cell.angle_alpha   90.00
_cell.angle_beta   90.00
_cell.angle_gamma   90.00
#
_symmetry.space_group_name_H-M   'P 1'
#
loop_
_entity.id
_entity.type
_entity.pdbx_description
1 polymer ?
#
loop_
_entity_poly.entity_id
_entity_poly.type
_entity_poly.pdbx_seq_one_letter_code
_entity_poly.pdbx_strand_id
1 'polypeptide(L)'
;LLPLSDDFEAPGNIGNGRKWGIIMETTLPMDWLGLVNSRLDIKTRWQDSSVTDPVTGEKRVLSATQIGFGGPPAVRFRDNGTEYIFDIAFRQDLDDARIAWGWDIAAQAERPRFKVNELEIFDEGLEVNVFVESTRWFGVKLRVEGRNILNYNEVRDRTLYDGRRDLSIISSRILRQRTPGSRILITLSGNF
;
A
#
# COMPACT_ATOMS: atom_id res chain seq x y z
N LEU A 1 10.40 -5.16 -18.04
CA LEU A 1 10.53 -6.39 -18.84
C LEU A 1 11.16 -5.99 -20.17
N LEU A 2 11.89 -6.89 -20.84
CA LEU A 2 12.47 -6.66 -22.16
C LEU A 2 11.55 -7.26 -23.23
N PRO A 3 11.21 -6.52 -24.31
CA PRO A 3 10.48 -7.06 -25.44
C PRO A 3 11.31 -8.12 -26.17
N LEU A 4 10.68 -9.24 -26.48
CA LEU A 4 11.24 -10.31 -27.33
C LEU A 4 10.46 -10.43 -28.65
N SER A 5 9.18 -10.05 -28.65
CA SER A 5 8.33 -9.83 -29.84
C SER A 5 7.39 -8.65 -29.57
N ASP A 6 6.40 -8.45 -30.43
CA ASP A 6 5.40 -7.39 -30.29
C ASP A 6 4.39 -7.62 -29.16
N ASP A 7 4.32 -8.84 -28.62
CA ASP A 7 3.36 -9.28 -27.61
C ASP A 7 4.01 -10.09 -26.48
N PHE A 8 5.28 -10.44 -26.62
CA PHE A 8 6.02 -11.26 -25.66
C PHE A 8 7.21 -10.52 -25.06
N GLU A 9 7.42 -10.77 -23.77
CA GLU A 9 8.45 -10.13 -22.98
C GLU A 9 9.04 -11.07 -21.94
N ALA A 10 10.27 -10.79 -21.52
CA ALA A 10 10.96 -11.55 -20.48
C ALA A 10 11.59 -10.64 -19.41
N PRO A 11 11.85 -11.14 -18.20
CA PRO A 11 12.69 -10.46 -17.23
C PRO A 11 14.07 -10.14 -17.82
N GLY A 12 14.55 -8.91 -17.60
CA GLY A 12 15.85 -8.48 -18.10
C GLY A 12 16.18 -7.04 -17.72
N ASN A 13 17.45 -6.66 -17.90
CA ASN A 13 17.93 -5.30 -17.63
C ASN A 13 17.51 -4.36 -18.76
N ILE A 14 16.73 -3.32 -18.44
CA ILE A 14 16.24 -2.32 -19.40
C ILE A 14 17.19 -1.13 -19.56
N GLY A 15 18.42 -1.25 -19.03
CA GLY A 15 19.45 -0.22 -19.07
C GLY A 15 19.45 0.67 -17.83
N ASN A 16 19.93 1.89 -18.00
CA ASN A 16 20.15 2.82 -16.89
C ASN A 16 18.83 3.43 -16.39
N GLY A 17 18.78 3.67 -15.09
CA GLY A 17 17.70 4.36 -14.42
C GLY A 17 18.21 5.26 -13.30
N ARG A 18 17.41 6.27 -12.95
CA ARG A 18 17.62 7.06 -11.73
C ARG A 18 16.47 6.82 -10.76
N LYS A 19 16.78 6.83 -9.47
CA LYS A 19 15.80 6.78 -8.40
C LYS A 19 16.31 7.60 -7.23
N TRP A 20 15.42 8.38 -6.63
CA TRP A 20 15.69 9.15 -5.42
C TRP A 20 14.44 9.15 -4.56
N GLY A 21 14.59 9.41 -3.26
CA GLY A 21 13.46 9.47 -2.36
C GLY A 21 13.87 9.78 -0.93
N ILE A 22 12.84 10.00 -0.11
CA ILE A 22 12.95 10.31 1.31
C ILE A 22 12.12 9.26 2.05
N ILE A 23 12.67 8.74 3.14
CA ILE A 23 11.97 7.89 4.08
C ILE A 23 11.99 8.60 5.43
N MET A 24 10.83 8.70 6.05
CA MET A 24 10.66 9.24 7.39
C MET A 24 9.97 8.18 8.25
N GLU A 25 10.55 7.93 9.42
CA GLU A 25 10.01 7.04 10.43
C GLU A 25 10.22 7.71 11.78
N THR A 26 9.13 8.04 12.46
CA THR A 26 9.17 8.77 13.73
C THR A 26 8.03 8.34 14.65
N THR A 27 8.26 8.52 15.94
CA THR A 27 7.27 8.33 17.00
C THR A 27 7.24 9.60 17.82
N LEU A 28 6.07 10.24 17.88
CA LEU A 28 5.85 11.48 18.59
C LEU A 28 5.01 11.22 19.84
N PRO A 29 5.51 11.52 21.05
CA PRO A 29 4.65 11.59 22.23
C PRO A 29 3.65 12.74 22.03
N MET A 30 2.41 12.57 22.47
CA MET A 30 1.34 13.57 22.26
C MET A 30 0.94 14.30 23.54
N ASP A 31 1.77 14.23 24.59
CA ASP A 31 1.58 14.94 25.87
C ASP A 31 1.47 16.47 25.68
N TRP A 32 2.13 17.02 24.66
CA TRP A 32 2.05 18.44 24.30
C TRP A 32 0.66 18.88 23.80
N LEU A 33 -0.21 17.92 23.43
CA LEU A 33 -1.63 18.15 23.12
C LEU A 33 -2.56 17.83 24.30
N GLY A 34 -2.01 17.54 25.48
CA GLY A 34 -2.77 17.12 26.66
C GLY A 34 -3.24 15.66 26.61
N LEU A 35 -2.78 14.87 25.62
CA LEU A 35 -3.10 13.46 25.50
C LEU A 35 -2.05 12.63 26.26
N VAL A 36 -2.32 12.36 27.54
CA VAL A 36 -1.44 11.57 28.41
C VAL A 36 -1.31 10.14 27.87
N ASN A 37 -0.12 9.56 28.01
CA ASN A 37 0.21 8.18 27.65
C ASN A 37 -0.18 7.85 26.20
N SER A 38 0.07 8.77 25.29
CA SER A 38 -0.29 8.59 23.89
C SER A 38 0.85 8.93 22.96
N ARG A 39 0.83 8.27 21.80
CA ARG A 39 1.84 8.42 20.76
C ARG A 39 1.21 8.43 19.38
N LEU A 40 1.90 9.11 18.48
CA LEU A 40 1.65 9.10 17.05
C LEU A 40 2.89 8.53 16.35
N ASP A 41 2.73 7.35 15.77
CA ASP A 41 3.73 6.68 14.95
C ASP A 41 3.48 7.08 13.48
N ILE A 42 4.50 7.62 12.81
CA ILE A 42 4.42 8.05 11.41
C ILE A 42 5.52 7.35 10.63
N LYS A 43 5.11 6.63 9.58
CA LYS A 43 6.02 6.04 8.61
C LYS A 43 5.60 6.46 7.22
N THR A 44 6.48 7.14 6.50
CA THR A 44 6.22 7.59 5.13
C THR A 44 7.44 7.42 4.26
N ARG A 45 7.20 7.12 2.99
CA ARG A 45 8.21 7.17 1.94
C ARG A 45 7.62 7.90 0.75
N TRP A 46 8.39 8.85 0.23
CA TRP A 46 8.14 9.44 -1.08
C TRP A 46 9.37 9.23 -1.95
N GLN A 47 9.16 8.84 -3.20
CA GLN A 47 10.25 8.58 -4.13
C GLN A 47 9.80 8.91 -5.55
N ASP A 48 10.76 9.21 -6.39
CA ASP A 48 10.57 9.31 -7.84
C ASP A 48 11.64 8.47 -8.54
N SER A 49 11.31 8.00 -9.74
CA SER A 49 12.19 7.18 -10.55
C SER A 49 12.01 7.49 -12.02
N SER A 50 13.07 7.31 -12.80
CA SER A 50 13.01 7.48 -14.24
C SER A 50 13.88 6.45 -14.93
N VAL A 51 13.27 5.72 -15.85
CA VAL A 51 13.89 4.78 -16.78
C VAL A 51 13.45 5.10 -18.20
N THR A 52 14.22 4.66 -19.18
CA THR A 52 13.77 4.65 -20.58
C THR A 52 12.88 3.42 -20.78
N ASP A 53 11.66 3.61 -21.28
CA ASP A 53 10.78 2.49 -21.63
C ASP A 53 11.37 1.74 -22.84
N PRO A 54 11.65 0.42 -22.73
CA PRO A 54 12.18 -0.34 -23.86
C PRO A 54 11.18 -0.51 -25.00
N VAL A 55 9.89 -0.25 -24.76
CA VAL A 55 8.84 -0.31 -25.77
C VAL A 55 8.72 1.03 -26.48
N THR A 56 8.51 2.11 -25.73
CA THR A 56 8.18 3.41 -26.33
C THR A 56 9.39 4.33 -26.55
N GLY A 57 10.54 4.04 -25.93
CA GLY A 57 11.71 4.93 -25.91
C GLY A 57 11.56 6.15 -24.98
N GLU A 58 10.36 6.39 -24.44
CA GLU A 58 10.06 7.54 -23.59
C GLU A 58 10.50 7.34 -22.13
N LYS A 59 10.62 8.45 -21.39
CA LYS A 59 10.87 8.39 -19.95
C LYS A 59 9.59 8.03 -19.19
N ARG A 60 9.73 7.12 -18.23
CA ARG A 60 8.67 6.76 -17.29
C ARG A 60 9.22 6.34 -15.93
N VAL A 61 8.33 6.27 -14.94
CA VAL A 61 8.65 5.65 -13.64
C VAL A 61 8.96 4.17 -13.78
N LEU A 62 9.65 3.62 -12.78
CA LEU A 62 9.84 2.18 -12.65
C LEU A 62 8.49 1.49 -12.54
N SER A 63 8.39 0.35 -13.21
CA SER A 63 7.19 -0.49 -13.13
C SER A 63 6.99 -0.98 -11.70
N ALA A 64 5.77 -0.87 -11.19
CA ALA A 64 5.41 -1.38 -9.89
C ALA A 64 5.52 -2.92 -9.83
N THR A 65 5.98 -3.42 -8.68
CA THR A 65 6.20 -4.86 -8.48
C THR A 65 4.86 -5.58 -8.36
N GLN A 66 4.73 -6.78 -8.94
CA GLN A 66 3.57 -7.63 -8.70
C GLN A 66 3.62 -8.20 -7.28
N ILE A 67 2.67 -7.77 -6.45
CA ILE A 67 2.42 -8.38 -5.14
C ILE A 67 1.32 -9.42 -5.35
N GLY A 68 1.59 -10.68 -4.94
CA GLY A 68 0.63 -11.77 -5.03
C GLY A 68 -0.69 -11.44 -4.33
N PHE A 69 -1.79 -11.88 -4.92
CA PHE A 69 -3.13 -11.77 -4.35
C PHE A 69 -3.23 -12.72 -3.13
N GLY A 70 -3.32 -12.21 -1.90
CA GLY A 70 -3.52 -13.11 -0.76
C GLY A 70 -3.53 -12.57 0.68
N GLY A 71 -3.44 -11.26 0.92
CA GLY A 71 -3.53 -10.73 2.28
C GLY A 71 -3.91 -9.26 2.31
N PRO A 72 -4.34 -8.72 3.47
CA PRO A 72 -4.47 -7.27 3.65
C PRO A 72 -3.16 -6.61 3.21
N PRO A 73 -3.18 -5.40 2.64
CA PRO A 73 -1.96 -4.80 2.15
C PRO A 73 -1.07 -4.58 3.36
N ALA A 74 -0.07 -5.46 3.54
CA ALA A 74 1.09 -5.06 4.30
C ALA A 74 1.69 -3.94 3.47
N VAL A 75 1.37 -2.70 3.82
CA VAL A 75 1.87 -1.45 3.24
C VAL A 75 3.38 -1.62 3.07
N ARG A 76 3.83 -1.97 1.86
CA ARG A 76 5.23 -2.38 1.64
C ARG A 76 6.03 -1.13 1.36
N PHE A 77 6.62 -0.59 2.42
CA PHE A 77 7.54 0.55 2.35
C PHE A 77 8.76 0.34 1.43
N ARG A 78 8.98 -0.88 0.91
CA ARG A 78 10.07 -1.24 -0.01
C ARG A 78 9.66 -1.38 -1.50
N ASP A 79 8.45 -1.00 -1.92
CA ASP A 79 8.10 -1.07 -3.35
C ASP A 79 8.92 -0.08 -4.20
N ASN A 80 9.41 -0.56 -5.34
CA ASN A 80 10.31 0.16 -6.21
C ASN A 80 9.64 1.12 -7.18
N GLY A 81 8.37 0.89 -7.52
CA GLY A 81 7.62 1.70 -8.50
C GLY A 81 6.54 2.62 -7.91
N THR A 82 6.24 2.50 -6.61
CA THR A 82 5.18 3.28 -5.96
C THR A 82 5.71 4.65 -5.52
N GLU A 83 5.09 5.74 -5.94
CA GLU A 83 5.58 7.10 -5.68
C GLU A 83 5.60 7.43 -4.18
N TYR A 84 4.44 7.44 -3.53
CA TYR A 84 4.31 7.62 -2.08
C TYR A 84 3.67 6.43 -1.40
N ILE A 85 3.96 6.29 -0.12
CA ILE A 85 3.31 5.36 0.79
C ILE A 85 3.39 5.94 2.20
N PHE A 86 2.28 5.93 2.93
CA PHE A 86 2.25 6.37 4.31
C PHE A 86 1.42 5.41 5.17
N ASP A 87 1.82 5.34 6.44
CA ASP A 87 1.15 4.67 7.55
C ASP A 87 1.28 5.62 8.74
N ILE A 88 0.15 6.02 9.30
CA ILE A 88 0.08 6.89 10.48
C ILE A 88 -0.79 6.17 11.49
N ALA A 89 -0.22 5.87 12.65
CA ALA A 89 -0.89 5.16 13.72
C ALA A 89 -0.90 5.97 15.00
N PHE A 90 -2.05 6.05 15.64
CA PHE A 90 -2.20 6.63 16.98
C PHE A 90 -2.52 5.55 17.98
N ARG A 91 -1.94 5.66 19.18
CA ARG A 91 -2.32 4.86 20.33
C ARG A 91 -2.36 5.72 21.59
N GLN A 92 -3.34 5.46 22.42
CA GLN A 92 -3.40 5.94 23.80
C GLN A 92 -3.65 4.80 24.78
N ASP A 93 -2.91 4.85 25.89
CA ASP A 93 -2.99 3.92 27.00
C ASP A 93 -3.60 4.63 28.24
N LEU A 94 -4.78 4.17 28.66
CA LEU A 94 -5.48 4.66 29.86
C LEU A 94 -5.23 3.68 31.01
N ASP A 95 -4.12 3.88 31.71
CA ASP A 95 -3.60 2.93 32.71
C ASP A 95 -4.60 2.63 33.83
N ASP A 96 -5.25 3.66 34.40
CA ASP A 96 -6.25 3.51 35.47
C ASP A 96 -7.44 2.64 35.03
N ALA A 97 -7.83 2.76 33.75
CA ALA A 97 -8.92 1.98 33.17
C ALA A 97 -8.47 0.59 32.69
N ARG A 98 -7.14 0.37 32.55
CA ARG A 98 -6.54 -0.79 31.87
C ARG A 98 -7.12 -0.97 30.47
N ILE A 99 -7.23 0.13 29.73
CA ILE A 99 -7.75 0.18 28.37
C ILE A 99 -6.72 0.88 27.49
N ALA A 100 -6.50 0.33 26.29
CA ALA A 100 -5.79 1.01 25.24
C ALA A 100 -6.68 1.09 24.00
N TRP A 101 -6.58 2.19 23.26
CA TRP A 101 -7.29 2.35 22.00
C TRP A 101 -6.39 3.03 20.98
N GLY A 102 -6.77 2.92 19.72
CA GLY A 102 -6.02 3.54 18.65
C GLY A 102 -6.61 3.30 17.29
N TRP A 103 -5.94 3.87 16.31
CA TRP A 103 -6.27 3.76 14.90
C TRP A 103 -5.01 3.81 14.07
N ASP A 104 -5.08 3.29 12.86
CA ASP A 104 -4.08 3.52 11.83
C ASP A 104 -4.75 3.84 10.51
N ILE A 105 -4.10 4.70 9.74
CA ILE A 105 -4.48 5.06 8.38
C ILE A 105 -3.31 4.81 7.47
N ALA A 106 -3.59 4.21 6.32
CA ALA A 106 -2.56 3.95 5.32
C ALA A 106 -3.08 4.15 3.90
N ALA A 107 -2.23 4.70 3.05
CA ALA A 107 -2.46 4.75 1.61
C ALA A 107 -1.14 4.71 0.85
N GLN A 108 -1.24 4.42 -0.43
CA GLN A 108 -0.11 4.45 -1.35
C GLN A 108 -0.54 5.00 -2.70
N ALA A 109 0.43 5.51 -3.46
CA ALA A 109 0.19 6.03 -4.80
C ALA A 109 -0.33 4.95 -5.74
N GLU A 110 -0.92 5.39 -6.85
CA GLU A 110 -1.18 4.52 -7.99
C GLU A 110 0.10 3.78 -8.43
N ARG A 111 -0.08 2.55 -8.88
CA ARG A 111 0.99 1.62 -9.20
C ARG A 111 0.92 1.23 -10.66
N PRO A 112 1.59 1.97 -11.55
CA PRO A 112 1.63 1.64 -12.96
C PRO A 112 2.57 0.45 -13.22
N ARG A 113 2.13 -0.46 -14.07
CA ARG A 113 2.90 -1.59 -14.58
C ARG A 113 2.92 -1.54 -16.10
N PHE A 114 4.13 -1.58 -16.63
CA PHE A 114 4.41 -1.44 -18.05
C PHE A 114 4.87 -2.78 -18.60
N LYS A 115 4.09 -3.35 -19.52
CA LYS A 115 4.43 -4.54 -20.31
C LYS A 115 4.68 -4.17 -21.76
N VAL A 116 4.90 -5.13 -22.65
CA VAL A 116 5.04 -4.85 -24.09
C VAL A 116 3.74 -4.38 -24.74
N ASN A 117 2.63 -5.07 -24.45
CA ASN A 117 1.31 -4.84 -25.06
C ASN A 117 0.22 -4.47 -24.04
N GLU A 118 0.62 -4.08 -22.82
CA GLU A 118 -0.31 -3.79 -21.74
C GLU A 118 0.23 -2.67 -20.84
N LEU A 119 -0.64 -1.71 -20.52
CA LEU A 119 -0.47 -0.78 -19.41
C LEU A 119 -1.50 -1.12 -18.35
N GLU A 120 -1.05 -1.33 -17.13
CA GLU A 120 -1.90 -1.68 -15.99
C GLU A 120 -1.67 -0.68 -14.86
N ILE A 121 -2.74 -0.06 -14.37
CA ILE A 121 -2.70 0.87 -13.24
C ILE A 121 -3.53 0.27 -12.11
N PHE A 122 -2.90 0.06 -10.96
CA PHE A 122 -3.58 -0.29 -9.72
C PHE A 122 -3.69 0.93 -8.83
N ASP A 123 -4.89 1.20 -8.34
CA ASP A 123 -5.19 2.24 -7.37
C ASP A 123 -5.95 1.63 -6.17
N GLU A 124 -5.58 2.09 -4.98
CA GLU A 124 -6.13 1.63 -3.70
C GLU A 124 -6.45 2.86 -2.86
N GLY A 125 -7.67 2.90 -2.32
CA GLY A 125 -8.07 3.99 -1.43
C GLY A 125 -7.42 3.93 -0.04
N LEU A 126 -7.88 4.81 0.83
CA LEU A 126 -7.42 4.92 2.22
C LEU A 126 -7.87 3.71 3.05
N GLU A 127 -6.93 2.93 3.56
CA GLU A 127 -7.20 1.95 4.60
C GLU A 127 -7.28 2.64 5.96
N VAL A 128 -8.32 2.33 6.71
CA VAL A 128 -8.50 2.80 8.09
C VAL A 128 -8.79 1.60 8.96
N ASN A 129 -7.99 1.44 9.99
CA ASN A 129 -8.17 0.42 11.02
C ASN A 129 -8.32 1.10 12.38
N VAL A 130 -9.09 0.48 13.27
CA VAL A 130 -9.32 0.95 14.63
C VAL A 130 -9.25 -0.22 15.60
N PHE A 131 -8.85 0.03 16.83
CA PHE A 131 -8.88 -0.99 17.87
C PHE A 131 -9.20 -0.44 19.25
N VAL A 132 -9.71 -1.34 20.08
CA VAL A 132 -9.75 -1.19 21.53
C VAL A 132 -9.24 -2.49 22.16
N GLU A 133 -8.47 -2.36 23.23
CA GLU A 133 -7.86 -3.46 23.96
C GLU A 133 -8.00 -3.24 25.47
N SER A 134 -8.21 -4.30 26.23
CA SER A 134 -8.24 -4.22 27.69
C SER A 134 -7.61 -5.45 28.33
N THR A 135 -6.93 -5.20 29.45
CA THR A 135 -6.32 -6.22 30.34
C THR A 135 -7.03 -6.27 31.70
N ARG A 136 -8.24 -5.72 31.78
CA ARG A 136 -8.96 -5.53 33.06
C ARG A 136 -9.42 -6.83 33.72
N TRP A 137 -9.59 -7.91 32.96
CA TRP A 137 -10.27 -9.11 33.45
C TRP A 137 -9.37 -10.34 33.40
N PHE A 138 -9.46 -11.17 34.45
CA PHE A 138 -8.98 -12.56 34.49
C PHE A 138 -7.54 -12.81 34.01
N GLY A 139 -6.64 -11.81 34.08
CA GLY A 139 -5.27 -11.94 33.58
C GLY A 139 -5.16 -12.10 32.06
N VAL A 140 -6.24 -11.83 31.32
CA VAL A 140 -6.30 -11.92 29.86
C VAL A 140 -6.32 -10.55 29.22
N LYS A 141 -5.76 -10.47 28.02
CA LYS A 141 -5.85 -9.34 27.13
C LYS A 141 -6.89 -9.63 26.06
N LEU A 142 -7.98 -8.85 26.07
CA LEU A 142 -9.01 -8.87 25.04
C LEU A 142 -8.79 -7.68 24.09
N ARG A 143 -8.75 -7.93 22.79
CA ARG A 143 -8.65 -6.90 21.75
C ARG A 143 -9.78 -7.08 20.74
N VAL A 144 -10.45 -5.98 20.41
CA VAL A 144 -11.40 -5.88 19.31
C VAL A 144 -10.85 -4.91 18.29
N GLU A 145 -10.81 -5.31 17.02
CA GLU A 145 -10.21 -4.56 15.94
C GLU A 145 -11.18 -4.47 14.76
N GLY A 146 -11.45 -3.26 14.29
CA GLY A 146 -12.14 -3.01 13.04
C GLY A 146 -11.10 -2.75 11.95
N ARG A 147 -11.03 -3.62 10.95
CA ARG A 147 -10.12 -3.48 9.81
C ARG A 147 -10.82 -3.00 8.56
N ASN A 148 -10.16 -2.14 7.80
CA ASN A 148 -10.68 -1.54 6.58
C ASN A 148 -12.11 -1.02 6.79
N ILE A 149 -12.31 -0.19 7.83
CA ILE A 149 -13.65 0.24 8.25
C ILE A 149 -14.31 1.17 7.22
N LEU A 150 -13.53 1.79 6.34
CA LEU A 150 -14.03 2.58 5.20
C LEU A 150 -14.36 1.72 3.98
N ASN A 151 -14.01 0.44 4.00
CA ASN A 151 -14.19 -0.49 2.89
C ASN A 151 -13.70 0.10 1.55
N TYR A 152 -12.43 0.50 1.50
CA TYR A 152 -11.89 1.24 0.36
C TYR A 152 -12.10 0.50 -0.97
N ASN A 153 -12.21 1.26 -2.05
CA ASN A 153 -12.27 0.71 -3.39
C ASN A 153 -10.86 0.42 -3.88
N GLU A 154 -10.70 -0.73 -4.52
CA GLU A 154 -9.53 -1.05 -5.32
C GLU A 154 -9.90 -1.02 -6.80
N VAL A 155 -9.18 -0.21 -7.56
CA VAL A 155 -9.37 -0.07 -8.98
C VAL A 155 -8.17 -0.67 -9.71
N ARG A 156 -8.45 -1.50 -10.70
CA ARG A 156 -7.46 -2.00 -11.64
C ARG A 156 -7.91 -1.63 -13.04
N ASP A 157 -7.18 -0.71 -13.67
CA ASP A 157 -7.41 -0.27 -15.04
C ASP A 157 -6.33 -0.86 -15.94
N ARG A 158 -6.74 -1.64 -16.94
CA ARG A 158 -5.83 -2.26 -17.91
C ARG A 158 -6.16 -1.78 -19.29
N THR A 159 -5.18 -1.22 -19.97
CA THR A 159 -5.25 -0.92 -21.41
C THR A 159 -4.41 -1.96 -22.15
N LEU A 160 -5.07 -2.76 -22.99
CA LEU A 160 -4.45 -3.80 -23.81
C LEU A 160 -4.35 -3.33 -25.25
N TYR A 161 -3.27 -3.74 -25.93
CA TYR A 161 -2.92 -3.32 -27.28
C TYR A 161 -2.80 -4.58 -28.17
N ASP A 162 -3.12 -4.45 -29.45
CA ASP A 162 -3.04 -5.59 -30.40
C ASP A 162 -1.59 -6.07 -30.65
N GLY A 163 -0.61 -5.22 -30.32
CA GLY A 163 0.81 -5.53 -30.31
C GLY A 163 1.51 -4.57 -29.36
N ARG A 164 2.66 -4.02 -29.76
CA ARG A 164 3.41 -3.11 -28.90
C ARG A 164 2.62 -1.83 -28.58
N ARG A 165 2.74 -1.38 -27.33
CA ARG A 165 2.06 -0.17 -26.82
C ARG A 165 2.33 1.12 -27.61
N ASP A 166 3.45 1.22 -28.31
CA ASP A 166 3.87 2.40 -29.07
C ASP A 166 3.35 2.43 -30.52
N LEU A 167 3.08 1.26 -31.11
CA LEU A 167 2.83 1.14 -32.55
C LEU A 167 1.45 0.59 -32.91
N SER A 168 0.70 0.07 -31.93
CA SER A 168 -0.58 -0.59 -32.17
C SER A 168 -1.75 0.13 -31.52
N ILE A 169 -2.95 -0.12 -32.04
CA ILE A 169 -4.20 0.42 -31.50
C ILE A 169 -4.56 -0.27 -30.18
N ILE A 170 -5.38 0.41 -29.38
CA ILE A 170 -5.97 -0.17 -28.18
C ILE A 170 -6.95 -1.27 -28.61
N SER A 171 -6.67 -2.50 -28.18
CA SER A 171 -7.52 -3.67 -28.39
C SER A 171 -8.71 -3.65 -27.44
N SER A 172 -8.45 -3.39 -26.15
CA SER A 172 -9.50 -3.29 -25.14
C SER A 172 -9.02 -2.52 -23.91
N ARG A 173 -9.98 -2.01 -23.14
CA ARG A 173 -9.76 -1.45 -21.80
C ARG A 173 -10.61 -2.21 -20.80
N ILE A 174 -9.99 -2.72 -19.74
CA ILE A 174 -10.64 -3.50 -18.69
C ILE A 174 -10.53 -2.72 -17.39
N LEU A 175 -11.66 -2.21 -16.91
CA LEU A 175 -11.79 -1.59 -15.60
C LEU A 175 -12.39 -2.60 -14.63
N ARG A 176 -11.65 -2.94 -13.56
CA ARG A 176 -12.15 -3.76 -12.46
C ARG A 176 -12.15 -2.95 -11.18
N GLN A 177 -13.29 -2.90 -10.52
CA GLN A 177 -13.44 -2.31 -9.18
C GLN A 177 -13.81 -3.42 -8.19
N ARG A 178 -13.21 -3.41 -7.00
CA ARG A 178 -13.57 -4.32 -5.92
C ARG A 178 -13.42 -3.63 -4.58
N THR A 179 -14.25 -4.03 -3.62
CA THR A 179 -14.08 -3.65 -2.22
C THR A 179 -13.57 -4.86 -1.43
N PRO A 180 -12.46 -4.78 -0.69
CA PRO A 180 -11.90 -5.91 0.06
C PRO A 180 -12.77 -6.40 1.23
N GLY A 181 -13.78 -5.62 1.62
CA GLY A 181 -14.63 -5.84 2.78
C GLY A 181 -14.01 -5.28 4.06
N SER A 182 -14.87 -4.79 4.94
CA SER A 182 -14.51 -4.51 6.34
C SER A 182 -14.49 -5.81 7.14
N ARG A 183 -13.61 -5.91 8.13
CA ARG A 183 -13.47 -7.10 8.98
C ARG A 183 -13.46 -6.71 10.44
N ILE A 184 -14.05 -7.54 11.29
CA ILE A 184 -13.94 -7.43 12.74
C ILE A 184 -13.09 -8.60 13.22
N LEU A 185 -12.04 -8.30 13.97
CA LEU A 185 -11.19 -9.29 14.62
C LEU A 185 -11.35 -9.18 16.13
N ILE A 186 -11.53 -10.33 16.79
CA ILE A 186 -11.53 -10.44 18.24
C ILE A 186 -10.38 -11.36 18.61
N THR A 187 -9.45 -10.87 19.42
CA THR A 187 -8.28 -11.61 19.86
C THR A 187 -8.28 -11.68 21.39
N LEU A 188 -8.10 -12.89 21.92
CA LEU A 188 -7.87 -13.15 23.33
C LEU A 188 -6.46 -13.73 23.50
N SER A 189 -5.67 -13.18 24.42
CA SER A 189 -4.32 -13.67 24.72
C SER A 189 -4.04 -13.58 26.21
N GLY A 190 -3.31 -14.54 26.77
CA GLY A 190 -2.88 -14.56 28.17
C GLY A 190 -1.70 -15.51 28.36
N ASN A 191 -1.00 -15.38 29.49
CA ASN A 191 0.03 -16.33 29.92
C ASN A 191 -0.56 -17.21 31.02
N PHE A 192 -0.44 -18.52 30.88
CA PHE A 192 -0.96 -19.54 31.79
C PHE A 192 0.15 -20.48 32.24
#